data_AF-A0A1G9MUK5-F1
#
_entry.id   AF-A0A1G9MUK5-F1
#
_cell.length_a   1.000
_cell.length_b   1.000
_cell.length_c   1.000
_cell.angle_alpha   90.00
_cell.angle_beta   90.00
_cell.angle_gamma   90.00
#
_symmetry.space_group_name_H-M   'P 1'
#
loop_
_entity.id
_entity.type
_entity.pdbx_description
1 polymer ?
#
loop_
_entity_poly.entity_id
_entity_poly.type
_entity_poly.pdbx_seq_one_letter_code
_entity_poly.pdbx_strand_id
1 'polypeptide(L)'
;MKLRLTPLNILTSLLIVSAAFLPQFPDVKGFRELGRIPLFILIILCFITDQVFRRFIPELKRIWLIELLFLIFVAVLMILIKLYIFN
;
A
#
# COMPACT_ATOMS: atom_id res chain seq x y z
N MET A 1 15.31 -20.45 6.76
CA MET A 1 14.58 -19.16 6.88
C MET A 1 13.14 -19.36 6.42
N LYS A 2 12.14 -19.21 7.29
CA LYS A 2 10.72 -19.29 6.89
C LYS A 2 10.26 -17.88 6.47
N LEU A 3 10.42 -17.54 5.19
CA LEU A 3 9.90 -16.29 4.64
C LEU A 3 8.37 -16.28 4.76
N ARG A 4 7.86 -15.40 5.62
CA ARG A 4 6.41 -15.18 5.79
C ARG A 4 5.99 -14.07 4.82
N LEU A 5 5.54 -14.43 3.63
CA LEU A 5 4.95 -13.48 2.68
C LEU A 5 3.53 -13.11 3.13
N THR A 6 3.27 -11.81 3.15
CA THR A 6 1.99 -11.20 3.56
C THR A 6 1.45 -10.36 2.39
N PRO A 7 0.11 -10.27 2.24
CA PRO A 7 -0.51 -9.44 1.21
C PRO A 7 0.00 -7.99 1.20
N LEU A 8 0.15 -7.37 2.37
CA LEU A 8 0.68 -6.01 2.48
C LEU A 8 2.14 -5.92 2.03
N ASN A 9 2.97 -6.92 2.32
CA ASN A 9 4.36 -6.91 1.87
C ASN A 9 4.49 -7.04 0.35
N ILE A 10 3.60 -7.80 -0.30
CA ILE A 10 3.51 -7.86 -1.76
C ILE A 10 3.13 -6.48 -2.31
N LEU A 11 2.12 -5.83 -1.71
CA LEU A 11 1.69 -4.49 -2.11
C LEU A 11 2.83 -3.46 -1.92
N THR A 12 3.52 -3.50 -0.79
CA THR A 12 4.65 -2.63 -0.47
C THR A 12 5.78 -2.80 -1.48
N SER A 13 6.08 -4.04 -1.87
CA SER A 13 7.09 -4.33 -2.90
C SER A 13 6.69 -3.74 -4.25
N LEU A 14 5.42 -3.87 -4.65
CA LEU A 14 4.89 -3.28 -5.88
C LEU A 14 4.94 -1.75 -5.85
N LEU A 15 4.61 -1.13 -4.71
CA LEU A 15 4.70 0.31 -4.48
C LEU A 15 6.14 0.82 -4.59
N ILE A 16 7.11 0.09 -4.04
CA ILE A 16 8.54 0.43 -4.13
C ILE A 16 9.02 0.35 -5.58
N VAL A 17 8.67 -0.72 -6.31
CA VAL A 17 9.01 -0.85 -7.74
C VAL A 17 8.39 0.29 -8.55
N SER A 18 7.13 0.62 -8.27
CA SER A 18 6.43 1.74 -8.92
C SER A 18 7.13 3.06 -8.63
N ALA A 19 7.50 3.33 -7.37
CA ALA A 19 8.21 4.54 -6.97
C ALA A 19 9.61 4.66 -7.60
N ALA A 20 10.29 3.55 -7.87
CA ALA A 20 11.58 3.53 -8.55
C ALA A 20 11.45 3.68 -10.08
N PHE A 21 10.35 3.24 -10.68
CA PHE A 21 10.12 3.23 -12.13
C PHE A 21 9.45 4.52 -12.65
N LEU A 22 8.54 5.13 -11.87
CA LEU A 22 7.87 6.40 -12.18
C LEU A 22 8.81 7.56 -12.58
N PRO A 23 9.99 7.76 -11.94
CA PRO A 23 10.93 8.82 -12.30
C PRO A 23 11.63 8.63 -13.66
N GLN A 24 11.54 7.43 -14.27
CA GLN A 24 12.20 7.15 -15.56
C GLN A 24 11.39 7.63 -16.77
N PHE A 25 10.12 7.98 -16.59
CA PHE A 25 9.29 8.53 -17.66
C PHE A 25 9.30 10.07 -17.68
N PRO A 26 9.26 10.69 -18.87
CA PRO A 26 9.20 12.13 -19.00
C PRO A 26 7.88 12.65 -18.41
N ASP A 27 8.01 13.62 -17.50
CA ASP A 27 6.88 14.20 -16.79
C ASP A 27 6.21 15.26 -17.64
N VAL A 28 5.01 14.95 -18.15
CA VAL A 28 4.27 15.83 -19.07
C VAL A 28 3.45 16.88 -18.31
N LYS A 29 3.29 16.76 -16.98
CA LYS A 29 2.34 17.56 -16.20
C LYS A 29 2.83 18.02 -14.82
N GLY A 30 4.09 17.78 -14.44
CA GLY A 30 4.65 18.17 -13.13
C GLY A 30 4.12 17.33 -11.96
N PHE A 31 3.56 16.16 -12.23
CA PHE A 31 2.99 15.27 -11.22
C PHE A 31 4.06 14.44 -10.48
N ARG A 32 5.33 14.43 -10.92
CA ARG A 32 6.41 13.68 -10.23
C ARG A 32 6.58 14.12 -8.80
N GLU A 33 6.79 15.41 -8.56
CA GLU A 33 7.17 15.88 -7.23
C GLU A 33 5.99 15.85 -6.27
N LEU A 34 4.77 16.15 -6.77
CA LEU A 34 3.54 16.06 -5.97
C LEU A 34 3.13 14.61 -5.67
N GLY A 35 3.40 13.67 -6.57
CA GLY A 35 3.05 12.26 -6.39
C GLY A 35 4.07 11.47 -5.56
N ARG A 36 5.33 11.90 -5.53
CA ARG A 36 6.42 11.16 -4.88
C ARG A 36 6.35 11.17 -3.36
N ILE A 37 6.00 12.31 -2.76
CA ILE A 37 5.83 12.46 -1.29
C ILE A 37 4.71 11.53 -0.75
N PRO A 38 3.47 11.57 -1.27
CA PRO A 38 2.40 10.69 -0.80
C PRO A 38 2.69 9.20 -1.08
N LEU A 39 3.38 8.87 -2.18
CA LEU A 39 3.83 7.50 -2.44
C LEU A 39 4.82 7.00 -1.37
N PHE A 40 5.78 7.84 -0.97
CA PHE A 40 6.75 7.48 0.06
C PHE A 40 6.09 7.27 1.43
N ILE A 41 5.16 8.16 1.78
CA ILE A 41 4.35 8.03 3.00
C ILE A 41 3.53 6.73 2.96
N LEU A 42 2.92 6.41 1.82
CA LEU A 42 2.14 5.17 1.65
C LEU A 42 3.01 3.92 1.79
N ILE A 43 4.23 3.90 1.26
CA ILE A 43 5.19 2.79 1.43
C ILE A 43 5.51 2.58 2.92
N ILE A 44 5.84 3.67 3.63
CA ILE A 44 6.15 3.61 5.06
C ILE A 44 4.94 3.12 5.86
N LEU A 45 3.76 3.65 5.56
CA LEU A 45 2.51 3.25 6.22
C LEU A 45 2.22 1.77 6.00
N CYS A 46 2.34 1.28 4.77
CA CYS A 46 2.10 -0.11 4.40
C CYS A 46 3.09 -1.03 5.14
N PHE A 47 4.37 -0.65 5.18
CA PHE A 47 5.40 -1.39 5.92
C PHE A 47 5.14 -1.44 7.43
N ILE A 48 4.80 -0.31 8.05
CA ILE A 48 4.51 -0.27 9.50
C ILE A 48 3.28 -1.13 9.81
N THR A 49 2.22 -1.00 9.01
CA THR A 49 0.97 -1.74 9.21
C THR A 49 1.20 -3.25 9.09
N ASP A 50 2.01 -3.68 8.14
CA ASP A 50 2.43 -5.08 7.97
C ASP A 50 3.19 -5.61 9.21
N GLN A 51 4.15 -4.84 9.74
CA GLN A 51 4.89 -5.21 10.95
C GLN A 51 3.98 -5.28 12.19
N VAL A 52 3.02 -4.35 12.29
CA VAL A 52 2.00 -4.33 13.34
C VAL A 52 1.16 -5.61 13.27
N PHE A 53 0.59 -5.96 12.11
CA PHE A 53 -0.22 -7.17 11.97
C PHE A 53 0.56 -8.45 12.29
N ARG A 54 1.83 -8.55 11.88
CA ARG A 54 2.71 -9.67 12.26
C ARG A 54 2.95 -9.78 13.76
N ARG A 55 3.03 -8.64 14.47
CA ARG A 55 3.28 -8.62 15.91
C ARG A 55 2.04 -9.01 16.71
N PHE A 56 0.87 -8.60 16.27
CA PHE A 56 -0.40 -8.92 16.95
C PHE A 56 -0.93 -10.32 16.61
N ILE A 57 -0.59 -10.87 15.44
CA ILE A 57 -1.15 -12.13 14.96
C ILE A 57 -0.01 -13.11 14.63
N PRO A 58 0.22 -14.14 15.47
CA PRO A 58 1.32 -15.09 15.24
C PRO A 58 1.04 -16.08 14.09
N GLU A 59 -0.23 -16.29 13.74
CA GLU A 59 -0.69 -17.23 12.71
C GLU A 59 -0.69 -16.61 11.29
N LEU A 60 0.12 -17.16 10.38
CA LEU A 60 0.29 -16.63 9.02
C LEU A 60 -1.01 -16.62 8.19
N LYS A 61 -1.86 -17.64 8.34
CA LYS A 61 -3.16 -17.72 7.64
C LYS A 61 -4.12 -16.61 8.09
N ARG A 62 -4.09 -16.25 9.37
CA ARG A 62 -4.93 -15.17 9.91
C ARG A 62 -4.44 -13.79 9.48
N ILE A 63 -3.12 -13.59 9.43
CA ILE A 63 -2.53 -12.35 8.90
C ILE A 63 -3.03 -12.10 7.47
N TRP A 64 -2.97 -13.13 6.62
CA TRP A 64 -3.44 -13.04 5.24
C TRP A 64 -4.90 -12.59 5.13
N LEU A 65 -5.79 -13.18 5.92
CA LEU A 65 -7.22 -12.85 5.87
C LEU A 65 -7.48 -11.42 6.35
N ILE A 66 -6.84 -11.01 7.44
CA ILE A 66 -7.05 -9.69 8.04
C ILE A 66 -6.46 -8.58 7.18
N GLU A 67 -5.27 -8.78 6.61
CA GLU A 67 -4.68 -7.80 5.69
C GLU A 67 -5.51 -7.64 4.42
N LEU A 68 -6.05 -8.73 3.87
CA LEU A 68 -6.90 -8.67 2.68
C LEU A 68 -8.23 -7.96 2.98
N LEU A 69 -8.83 -8.22 4.15
CA LEU A 69 -10.00 -7.50 4.62
C LEU A 69 -9.72 -5.99 4.79
N PHE A 70 -8.56 -5.64 5.35
CA PHE A 70 -8.12 -4.25 5.49
C PHE A 70 -7.96 -3.57 4.12
N LEU A 71 -7.37 -4.25 3.14
CA LEU A 71 -7.25 -3.71 1.77
C LEU A 71 -8.60 -3.48 1.11
N ILE A 72 -9.54 -4.42 1.26
CA ILE A 72 -10.92 -4.26 0.76
C ILE A 72 -11.57 -3.04 1.43
N PHE A 73 -11.43 -2.90 2.74
CA PHE A 73 -11.98 -1.77 3.48
C PHE A 73 -11.43 -0.43 2.98
N VAL A 74 -10.11 -0.32 2.79
CA VAL A 74 -9.47 0.88 2.25
C VAL A 74 -9.94 1.17 0.81
N ALA A 75 -10.08 0.15 -0.03
CA ALA A 75 -10.57 0.30 -1.40
C ALA A 75 -12.02 0.83 -1.43
N VAL A 76 -12.91 0.26 -0.59
CA VAL A 76 -14.29 0.73 -0.46
C VAL A 76 -14.35 2.17 0.04
N LEU A 77 -13.55 2.50 1.05
CA LEU A 77 -13.46 3.87 1.57
C LEU A 77 -13.01 4.86 0.48
N MET A 78 -11.99 4.48 -0.30
CA MET A 78 -11.50 5.31 -1.41
C MET A 78 -12.58 5.53 -2.48
N ILE A 79 -13.37 4.49 -2.81
CA ILE A 79 -14.51 4.58 -3.73
C ILE A 79 -15.58 5.52 -3.18
N LEU A 80 -15.93 5.39 -1.90
CA LEU A 80 -16.93 6.26 -1.26
C LEU A 80 -16.50 7.73 -1.23
N ILE A 81 -15.24 7.99 -0.86
CA ILE A 81 -14.67 9.35 -0.88
C ILE A 81 -14.72 9.92 -2.30
N LYS A 82 -14.32 9.13 -3.30
CA LYS A 82 -14.39 9.56 -4.70
C LYS A 82 -15.82 9.87 -5.13
N LEU A 83 -16.77 9.01 -4.77
CA LEU A 83 -18.19 9.18 -5.14
C LEU A 83 -18.80 10.42 -4.48
N TYR A 84 -18.44 10.73 -3.24
CA TYR A 84 -19.07 11.82 -2.48
C TYR A 84 -18.39 13.18 -2.66
N ILE A 85 -17.08 13.22 -2.95
CA ILE A 85 -16.32 14.47 -3.09
C ILE A 85 -16.22 14.95 -4.55
N PHE A 86 -16.19 14.03 -5.53
CA PHE A 86 -16.00 14.37 -6.94
C PHE A 86 -17.29 14.34 -7.76
N ASN A 87 -18.45 14.15 -7.13
CA ASN A 87 -19.78 14.23 -7.75
C ASN A 87 -20.54 15.42 -7.17
#